data_AF-A0A7C8G066-F1
#
_entry.id   AF-A0A7C8G066-F1
#
_cell.length_a   1.000
_cell.length_b   1.000
_cell.length_c   1.000
_cell.angle_alpha   90.00
_cell.angle_beta   90.00
_cell.angle_gamma   90.00
#
_symmetry.space_group_name_H-M   'P 1'
#
loop_
_entity.id
_entity.type
_entity.pdbx_description
1 polymer ?
#
loop_
_entity_poly.entity_id
_entity_poly.type
_entity_poly.pdbx_seq_one_letter_code
_entity_poly.pdbx_strand_id
1 'polypeptide(L)'
;MADPLSPSTILALALHSQPKSYCIMLGSGASRGALVKTGWEVTKDLALEVACAKYPERVEQLREEANSPDWAGAWWKDTFSEELGYSQVIEKLTSNPVERRDRLSKYFTNTAEGELAKPSIAHERIARMVKAGYITTIVTTNFDRLIEKALEDNGVSDYQVISTEAKATTALPLSRGRVTVLKVNGDYADDTVRNTVGELKAEYPEHLSQVISQAFNDFGVIICGWSADWDIELRKLLESGCGRYGLYWDSRSSKGDPAKAIIQNANGNVIQTEDADHMFAELDDSLQALERMQVPQLTTDLAVAKLKRYLPDPLHRIELYDLVMGEADRVMDWVDQSGVLSSASESVQQLENAWESCLSRCQTLHRLVIAGVWHDNGSLDELWLQTLQKLADRSVLREGSTVVRAPFRKWPSFLLQSIIGTLASLTGREELFIKSETELTVQNGLGEALPFELALSQTDCLPSDTVKAFASGKYSRRNYPVDELLLDSLQGLFSDFVASPERVRNAVIDRLYRHALIVSQGPASDLHGYVENGLYISRHAGWTRDEPKRPFSQDRFTEKLDEEGRRSWEAYLGKPISDGVEGLRDSLVKNNYPNQPY
;
A
#
# COMPACT_ATOMS: atom_id res chain seq x y z
N MET A 1 23.06 0.98 -30.71
CA MET A 1 23.85 1.05 -29.47
C MET A 1 22.87 0.87 -28.33
N ALA A 2 23.14 -0.06 -27.40
CA ALA A 2 22.29 -0.22 -26.22
C ALA A 2 22.40 1.05 -25.37
N ASP A 3 21.27 1.57 -24.90
CA ASP A 3 21.23 2.74 -24.03
C ASP A 3 21.84 2.35 -22.67
N PRO A 4 22.92 3.01 -22.20
CA PRO A 4 23.52 2.66 -20.92
C PRO A 4 22.52 2.91 -19.78
N LEU A 5 22.51 2.01 -18.78
CA LEU A 5 21.63 2.14 -17.61
C LEU A 5 21.90 3.45 -16.87
N SER A 6 20.83 4.16 -16.50
CA SER A 6 20.96 5.41 -15.74
C SER A 6 21.50 5.16 -14.33
N PRO A 7 22.29 6.08 -13.77
CA PRO A 7 22.73 6.01 -12.37
C PRO A 7 21.60 5.83 -11.36
N SER A 8 20.44 6.46 -11.58
CA SER A 8 19.25 6.32 -10.74
C SER A 8 18.72 4.88 -10.74
N THR A 9 18.68 4.24 -11.90
CA THR A 9 18.25 2.83 -12.04
C THR A 9 19.22 1.90 -11.32
N ILE A 10 20.53 2.13 -11.49
CA ILE A 10 21.57 1.33 -10.82
C ILE A 10 21.44 1.46 -9.30
N LEU A 11 21.23 2.68 -8.79
CA LEU A 11 21.02 2.93 -7.36
C LEU A 11 19.78 2.20 -6.83
N ALA A 12 18.65 2.28 -7.53
CA ALA A 12 17.41 1.59 -7.13
C ALA A 12 17.64 0.07 -7.04
N LEU A 13 18.28 -0.53 -8.04
CA LEU A 13 18.63 -1.94 -8.05
C LEU A 13 19.57 -2.33 -6.91
N ALA A 14 20.55 -1.49 -6.58
CA ALA A 14 21.49 -1.72 -5.50
C ALA A 14 20.82 -1.67 -4.12
N LEU A 15 20.05 -0.62 -3.84
CA LEU A 15 19.25 -0.47 -2.62
C LEU A 15 18.29 -1.63 -2.42
N HIS A 16 17.63 -2.04 -3.50
CA HIS A 16 16.70 -3.15 -3.48
C HIS A 16 17.38 -4.51 -3.22
N SER A 17 18.52 -4.76 -3.86
CA SER A 17 19.26 -6.04 -3.72
C SER A 17 20.01 -6.16 -2.39
N GLN A 18 20.42 -5.02 -1.82
CA GLN A 18 21.15 -4.94 -0.56
C GLN A 18 20.55 -3.83 0.31
N PRO A 19 19.39 -4.05 0.94
CA PRO A 19 18.80 -3.08 1.86
C PRO A 19 19.78 -2.72 2.98
N LYS A 20 19.72 -1.49 3.48
CA LYS A 20 20.58 -0.97 4.57
C LYS A 20 22.06 -0.87 4.21
N SER A 21 22.43 -0.97 2.93
CA SER A 21 23.82 -0.80 2.48
C SER A 21 24.19 0.64 2.14
N TYR A 22 23.21 1.55 2.11
CA TYR A 22 23.43 2.97 1.82
C TYR A 22 22.94 3.88 2.96
N CYS A 23 23.65 4.97 3.18
CA CYS A 23 23.20 6.12 3.96
C CYS A 23 22.88 7.30 3.04
N ILE A 24 21.95 8.14 3.47
CA ILE A 24 21.62 9.40 2.78
C ILE A 24 22.34 10.54 3.48
N MET A 25 23.00 11.41 2.71
CA MET A 25 23.48 12.72 3.17
C MET A 25 22.58 13.81 2.60
N LEU A 26 21.88 14.55 3.46
CA LEU A 26 21.06 15.70 3.11
C LEU A 26 21.73 17.03 3.48
N GLY A 27 21.95 17.88 2.48
CA GLY A 27 22.32 19.27 2.69
C GLY A 27 21.13 20.22 2.71
N SER A 28 21.41 21.53 2.88
CA SER A 28 20.37 22.55 2.97
C SER A 28 19.53 22.69 1.69
N GLY A 29 20.07 22.26 0.54
CA GLY A 29 19.33 22.25 -0.71
C GLY A 29 18.15 21.27 -0.75
N ALA A 30 18.10 20.29 0.17
CA ALA A 30 17.00 19.33 0.27
C ALA A 30 15.74 19.94 0.93
N SER A 31 15.90 20.92 1.83
CA SER A 31 14.78 21.55 2.54
C SER A 31 14.07 22.66 1.73
N ARG A 32 14.52 22.95 0.50
CA ARG A 32 13.93 24.00 -0.34
C ARG A 32 12.48 23.71 -0.75
N GLY A 33 12.13 22.43 -0.98
CA GLY A 33 10.76 22.01 -1.28
C GLY A 33 9.79 22.21 -0.10
N ALA A 34 10.33 22.25 1.13
CA ALA A 34 9.59 22.60 2.34
C ALA A 34 9.52 24.13 2.57
N LEU A 35 9.94 24.92 1.57
CA LEU A 35 10.08 26.38 1.59
C LEU A 35 11.02 26.90 2.69
N VAL A 36 11.93 26.06 3.17
CA VAL A 36 13.03 26.50 4.05
C VAL A 36 14.12 27.10 3.18
N LYS A 37 14.50 28.34 3.49
CA LYS A 37 15.57 29.05 2.75
C LYS A 37 16.90 28.34 2.96
N THR A 38 17.64 28.16 1.87
CA THR A 38 19.04 27.69 1.90
C THR A 38 19.93 28.72 2.60
N GLY A 39 21.10 28.31 3.08
CA GLY A 39 22.07 29.24 3.69
C GLY A 39 22.43 30.41 2.78
N TRP A 40 22.48 30.20 1.46
CA TRP A 40 22.72 31.28 0.49
C TRP A 40 21.54 32.24 0.35
N GLU A 41 20.30 31.74 0.33
CA GLU A 41 19.10 32.58 0.30
C GLU A 41 18.99 33.43 1.58
N VAL A 42 19.31 32.86 2.75
CA VAL A 42 19.41 33.61 4.00
C VAL A 42 20.51 34.67 3.92
N THR A 43 21.67 34.34 3.33
CA THR A 43 22.77 35.31 3.14
C THR A 43 22.30 36.51 2.31
N LYS A 44 21.54 36.27 1.24
CA LYS A 44 20.99 37.33 0.38
C LYS A 44 20.01 38.23 1.11
N ASP A 45 19.10 37.65 1.89
CA ASP A 45 18.14 38.42 2.70
C ASP A 45 18.86 39.29 3.74
N LEU A 46 19.84 38.72 4.45
CA LEU A 46 20.62 39.45 5.44
C LEU A 46 21.45 40.57 4.79
N ALA A 47 22.02 40.35 3.60
CA ALA A 47 22.70 41.40 2.84
C ALA A 47 21.75 42.54 2.47
N LEU A 48 20.52 42.20 2.03
CA LEU A 48 19.48 43.19 1.75
C LEU A 48 19.04 43.95 3.00
N GLU A 49 18.90 43.28 4.15
CA GLU A 49 18.61 43.95 5.43
C GLU A 49 19.69 44.96 5.80
N VAL A 50 20.97 44.58 5.67
CA VAL A 50 22.10 45.49 5.92
C VAL A 50 22.08 46.66 4.94
N ALA A 51 21.80 46.41 3.67
CA ALA A 51 21.68 47.46 2.66
C ALA A 51 20.55 48.46 2.98
N CYS A 52 19.37 47.95 3.31
CA CYS A 52 18.21 48.76 3.70
C CYS A 52 18.47 49.55 4.99
N ALA A 53 19.17 48.96 5.97
CA ALA A 53 19.52 49.65 7.21
C ALA A 53 20.57 50.76 6.99
N LYS A 54 21.50 50.56 6.04
CA LYS A 54 22.56 51.53 5.70
C LYS A 54 22.06 52.67 4.82
N TYR A 55 21.07 52.39 3.95
CA TYR A 55 20.48 53.34 3.01
C TYR A 55 18.95 53.32 3.10
N PRO A 56 18.36 53.77 4.24
CA PRO A 56 16.92 53.71 4.48
C PRO A 56 16.09 54.50 3.47
N GLU A 57 16.69 55.50 2.81
CA GLU A 57 16.07 56.28 1.74
C GLU A 57 15.96 55.54 0.40
N ARG A 58 16.66 54.41 0.23
CA ARG A 58 16.70 53.61 -1.02
C ARG A 58 16.03 52.24 -0.91
N VAL A 59 15.26 51.98 0.15
CA VAL A 59 14.70 50.65 0.44
C VAL A 59 13.95 50.05 -0.76
N GLU A 60 13.08 50.83 -1.42
CA GLU A 60 12.28 50.32 -2.55
C GLU A 60 13.17 49.96 -3.74
N GLN A 61 14.14 50.81 -4.06
CA GLN A 61 15.11 50.59 -5.13
C GLN A 61 16.00 49.36 -4.83
N LEU A 62 16.47 49.21 -3.59
CA LEU A 62 17.31 48.08 -3.18
C LEU A 62 16.55 46.75 -3.25
N ARG A 63 15.24 46.74 -2.93
CA ARG A 63 14.39 45.56 -3.09
C ARG A 63 14.25 45.14 -4.55
N GLU A 64 14.10 46.11 -5.46
CA GLU A 64 14.06 45.82 -6.89
C GLU A 64 15.41 45.30 -7.41
N GLU A 65 16.51 45.95 -7.05
CA GLU A 65 17.86 45.56 -7.45
C GLU A 65 18.23 44.15 -6.94
N ALA A 66 17.80 43.80 -5.72
CA ALA A 66 18.06 42.51 -5.09
C ALA A 66 17.41 41.31 -5.78
N ASN A 67 16.48 41.52 -6.72
CA ASN A 67 15.94 40.44 -7.56
C ASN A 67 16.99 39.87 -8.53
N SER A 68 18.07 40.61 -8.80
CA SER A 68 19.17 40.12 -9.62
C SER A 68 19.98 39.04 -8.88
N PRO A 69 20.26 37.86 -9.49
CA PRO A 69 20.95 36.76 -8.84
C PRO A 69 22.31 37.10 -8.22
N ASP A 70 23.04 38.03 -8.84
CA ASP A 70 24.42 38.39 -8.49
C ASP A 70 24.51 39.67 -7.65
N TRP A 71 23.38 40.37 -7.43
CA TRP A 71 23.37 41.66 -6.75
C TRP A 71 23.98 41.61 -5.36
N ALA A 72 23.58 40.62 -4.54
CA ALA A 72 24.03 40.54 -3.15
C ALA A 72 25.56 40.45 -3.05
N GLY A 73 26.18 39.63 -3.91
CA GLY A 73 27.63 39.48 -3.96
C GLY A 73 28.33 40.77 -4.40
N ALA A 74 27.87 41.37 -5.49
CA ALA A 74 28.43 42.61 -6.02
C ALA A 74 28.28 43.77 -5.02
N TRP A 75 27.09 43.97 -4.46
CA TRP A 75 26.80 45.02 -3.51
C TRP A 75 27.65 44.89 -2.24
N TRP A 76 27.78 43.67 -1.71
CA TRP A 76 28.58 43.41 -0.50
C TRP A 76 30.06 43.71 -0.75
N LYS A 77 30.59 43.28 -1.89
CA LYS A 77 31.96 43.54 -2.31
C LYS A 77 32.25 45.03 -2.48
N ASP A 78 31.36 45.76 -3.13
CA ASP A 78 31.50 47.21 -3.29
C ASP A 78 31.40 47.95 -1.95
N THR A 79 30.55 47.47 -1.04
CA THR A 79 30.27 48.14 0.23
C THR A 79 31.30 47.86 1.32
N PHE A 80 31.84 46.64 1.37
CA PHE A 80 32.72 46.16 2.43
C PHE A 80 34.11 45.73 1.94
N SER A 81 34.37 45.73 0.63
CA SER A 81 35.63 45.25 0.03
C SER A 81 35.97 43.79 0.38
N GLU A 82 34.96 43.00 0.72
CA GLU A 82 35.04 41.59 1.10
C GLU A 82 34.09 40.77 0.24
N GLU A 83 34.41 39.52 -0.06
CA GLU A 83 33.47 38.60 -0.72
C GLU A 83 32.30 38.26 0.20
N LEU A 84 31.09 38.18 -0.35
CA LEU A 84 29.89 37.82 0.40
C LEU A 84 29.97 36.34 0.83
N GLY A 85 29.82 36.08 2.11
CA GLY A 85 29.62 34.73 2.62
C GLY A 85 28.76 34.71 3.88
N TYR A 86 28.02 33.61 4.04
CA TYR A 86 27.03 33.43 5.11
C TYR A 86 27.57 33.81 6.49
N SER A 87 28.79 33.37 6.78
CA SER A 87 29.41 33.55 8.09
C SER A 87 29.92 34.96 8.33
N GLN A 88 30.50 35.63 7.32
CA GLN A 88 30.90 37.03 7.48
C GLN A 88 29.69 37.93 7.75
N VAL A 89 28.58 37.69 7.05
CA VAL A 89 27.35 38.46 7.23
C VAL A 89 26.80 38.25 8.65
N ILE A 90 26.70 37.00 9.10
CA ILE A 90 26.16 36.67 10.43
C ILE A 90 27.05 37.17 11.56
N GLU A 91 28.38 37.02 11.46
CA GLU A 91 29.33 37.49 12.47
C GLU A 91 29.32 39.02 12.59
N LYS A 92 29.09 39.75 11.48
CA LYS A 92 28.92 41.21 11.54
C LYS A 92 27.56 41.64 12.09
N LEU A 93 26.54 40.80 11.99
CA LEU A 93 25.15 41.10 12.40
C LEU A 93 24.80 40.67 13.83
N THR A 94 25.59 39.80 14.45
CA THR A 94 25.25 39.17 15.74
C THR A 94 26.46 39.17 16.66
N SER A 95 26.25 39.55 17.92
CA SER A 95 27.36 39.70 18.89
C SER A 95 27.59 38.42 19.69
N ASN A 96 26.59 37.52 19.75
CA ASN A 96 26.68 36.27 20.51
C ASN A 96 25.81 35.15 19.87
N PRO A 97 26.02 33.88 20.27
CA PRO A 97 25.28 32.73 19.69
C PRO A 97 23.77 32.74 19.90
N VAL A 98 23.28 33.33 21.01
CA VAL A 98 21.84 33.40 21.31
C VAL A 98 21.13 34.37 20.37
N GLU A 99 21.71 35.56 20.18
CA GLU A 99 21.21 36.57 19.23
C GLU A 99 21.21 36.03 17.79
N ARG A 100 22.22 35.22 17.45
CA ARG A 100 22.28 34.51 16.17
C ARG A 100 21.13 33.53 15.99
N ARG A 101 20.85 32.69 17.00
CA ARG A 101 19.71 31.76 16.97
C ARG A 101 18.39 32.52 16.79
N ASP A 102 18.16 33.55 17.59
CA ASP A 102 16.92 34.32 17.55
C ASP A 102 16.71 34.98 16.17
N ARG A 103 17.77 35.51 15.57
CA ARG A 103 17.70 36.10 14.24
C ARG A 103 17.43 35.05 13.15
N LEU A 104 18.08 33.89 13.23
CA LEU A 104 17.92 32.83 12.24
C LEU A 104 16.60 32.06 12.38
N SER A 105 16.02 32.00 13.59
CA SER A 105 14.77 31.28 13.86
C SER A 105 13.62 31.64 12.92
N LYS A 106 13.56 32.91 12.49
CA LYS A 106 12.56 33.45 11.56
C LYS A 106 12.60 32.84 10.16
N TYR A 107 13.75 32.34 9.73
CA TYR A 107 13.91 31.69 8.42
C TYR A 107 13.50 30.20 8.45
N PHE A 108 13.20 29.66 9.64
CA PHE A 108 12.80 28.27 9.84
C PHE A 108 11.32 28.11 10.26
N THR A 109 10.65 29.22 10.61
CA THR A 109 9.19 29.31 10.83
C THR A 109 8.53 29.81 9.55
N ASN A 110 7.60 29.05 8.97
CA ASN A 110 7.20 29.25 7.58
C ASN A 110 5.70 29.49 7.39
N THR A 111 5.13 30.41 8.17
CA THR A 111 3.88 31.10 7.79
C THR A 111 3.87 32.52 8.37
N ALA A 112 3.08 33.41 7.78
CA ALA A 112 2.70 34.70 8.38
C ALA A 112 2.03 34.55 9.77
N GLU A 113 1.70 33.31 10.14
CA GLU A 113 1.00 32.90 11.36
C GLU A 113 1.91 32.16 12.37
N GLY A 114 3.20 31.96 12.06
CA GLY A 114 4.18 31.38 12.99
C GLY A 114 4.19 29.85 13.09
N GLU A 115 3.63 29.13 12.12
CA GLU A 115 3.67 27.66 12.07
C GLU A 115 5.04 27.14 11.58
N LEU A 116 5.46 25.97 12.11
CA LEU A 116 6.68 25.28 11.70
C LEU A 116 6.54 24.75 10.26
N ALA A 117 7.64 24.82 9.48
CA ALA A 117 7.69 24.27 8.13
C ALA A 117 7.25 22.79 8.09
N LYS A 118 6.51 22.40 7.04
CA LYS A 118 6.04 21.03 6.83
C LYS A 118 7.05 20.25 5.97
N PRO A 119 7.23 18.94 6.20
CA PRO A 119 8.12 18.13 5.37
C PRO A 119 7.72 18.17 3.90
N SER A 120 8.72 18.20 3.01
CA SER A 120 8.50 18.13 1.55
C SER A 120 8.33 16.69 1.05
N ILE A 121 8.07 16.54 -0.25
CA ILE A 121 7.96 15.22 -0.90
C ILE A 121 9.25 14.41 -0.68
N ALA A 122 10.44 15.03 -0.79
CA ALA A 122 11.71 14.37 -0.51
C ALA A 122 11.73 13.74 0.88
N HIS A 123 11.33 14.49 1.92
CA HIS A 123 11.32 14.01 3.29
C HIS A 123 10.35 12.85 3.47
N GLU A 124 9.14 12.97 2.90
CA GLU A 124 8.13 11.92 2.94
C GLU A 124 8.64 10.64 2.26
N ARG A 125 9.26 10.75 1.09
CA ARG A 125 9.77 9.60 0.32
C ARG A 125 10.95 8.93 1.01
N ILE A 126 11.85 9.71 1.60
CA ILE A 126 12.91 9.17 2.45
C ILE A 126 12.32 8.43 3.66
N ALA A 127 11.31 8.99 4.33
CA ALA A 127 10.67 8.33 5.45
C ALA A 127 9.99 7.01 5.05
N ARG A 128 9.38 6.94 3.86
CA ARG A 128 8.85 5.68 3.29
C ARG A 128 9.96 4.65 3.05
N MET A 129 11.08 5.05 2.43
CA MET A 129 12.23 4.17 2.23
C MET A 129 12.83 3.66 3.55
N VAL A 130 12.85 4.51 4.59
CA VAL A 130 13.27 4.11 5.94
C VAL A 130 12.29 3.10 6.54
N LYS A 131 10.98 3.36 6.43
CA LYS A 131 9.93 2.44 6.89
C LYS A 131 9.99 1.08 6.21
N ALA A 132 10.27 1.06 4.90
CA ALA A 132 10.48 -0.15 4.11
C ALA A 132 11.81 -0.88 4.46
N GLY A 133 12.69 -0.23 5.23
CA GLY A 133 13.95 -0.82 5.69
C GLY A 133 15.10 -0.72 4.68
N TYR A 134 14.98 0.09 3.63
CA TYR A 134 16.04 0.32 2.66
C TYR A 134 17.16 1.19 3.21
N ILE A 135 16.81 2.18 4.02
CA ILE A 135 17.73 3.15 4.61
C ILE A 135 17.59 3.12 6.12
N THR A 136 18.71 3.05 6.83
CA THR A 136 18.73 3.13 8.30
C THR A 136 19.52 4.31 8.82
N THR A 137 20.31 4.98 7.97
CA THR A 137 21.21 6.05 8.39
C THR A 137 21.00 7.27 7.50
N ILE A 138 20.65 8.40 8.12
CA ILE A 138 20.52 9.69 7.46
C ILE A 138 21.48 10.65 8.14
N VAL A 139 22.43 11.18 7.38
CA VAL A 139 23.35 12.25 7.79
C VAL A 139 22.79 13.56 7.24
N THR A 140 22.78 14.63 8.03
CA THR A 140 22.33 15.93 7.54
C THR A 140 23.10 17.09 8.15
N THR A 141 23.35 18.12 7.33
CA THR A 141 23.85 19.42 7.80
C THR A 141 22.72 20.36 8.21
N ASN A 142 21.46 19.93 8.11
CA ASN A 142 20.30 20.74 8.42
C ASN A 142 19.98 20.69 9.92
N PHE A 143 19.54 21.82 10.45
CA PHE A 143 19.17 21.97 11.86
C PHE A 143 17.67 21.78 12.09
N ASP A 144 16.87 21.87 11.02
CA ASP A 144 15.42 21.68 11.04
C ASP A 144 15.04 20.25 11.46
N ARG A 145 13.77 20.03 11.83
CA ARG A 145 13.24 18.72 12.24
C ARG A 145 12.35 18.09 11.17
N LEU A 146 12.53 18.44 9.90
CA LEU A 146 11.62 18.02 8.83
C LEU A 146 11.71 16.52 8.55
N ILE A 147 12.91 15.94 8.62
CA ILE A 147 13.08 14.50 8.41
C ILE A 147 12.54 13.70 9.61
N GLU A 148 12.77 14.17 10.83
CA GLU A 148 12.21 13.60 12.06
C GLU A 148 10.68 13.59 12.00
N LYS A 149 10.07 14.72 11.63
CA LYS A 149 8.62 14.83 11.48
C LYS A 149 8.08 13.92 10.37
N ALA A 150 8.77 13.82 9.23
CA ALA A 150 8.37 12.92 8.15
C ALA A 150 8.43 11.44 8.58
N LEU A 151 9.43 11.05 9.38
CA LEU A 151 9.54 9.71 9.95
C LEU A 151 8.35 9.42 10.87
N GLU A 152 8.02 10.35 11.77
CA GLU A 152 6.87 10.24 12.68
C GLU A 152 5.53 10.16 11.93
N ASP A 153 5.31 11.04 10.95
CA ASP A 153 4.10 11.07 10.11
C ASP A 153 3.92 9.76 9.31
N ASN A 154 5.02 9.06 9.00
CA ASN A 154 5.00 7.75 8.34
C ASN A 154 4.93 6.56 9.32
N GLY A 155 4.85 6.81 10.63
CA GLY A 155 4.75 5.78 11.66
C GLY A 155 6.09 5.13 12.06
N VAL A 156 7.22 5.77 11.75
CA VAL A 156 8.56 5.36 12.22
C VAL A 156 8.84 6.06 13.54
N SER A 157 8.50 5.40 14.65
CA SER A 157 8.65 5.94 16.01
C SER A 157 9.92 5.50 16.74
N ASP A 158 10.57 4.42 16.28
CA ASP A 158 11.81 3.91 16.87
C ASP A 158 13.05 4.33 16.06
N TYR A 159 13.50 5.57 16.28
CA TYR A 159 14.75 6.09 15.72
C TYR A 159 15.55 6.86 16.78
N GLN A 160 16.85 7.02 16.55
CA GLN A 160 17.73 7.84 17.40
C GLN A 160 18.21 9.07 16.63
N VAL A 161 18.30 10.20 17.34
CA VAL A 161 18.86 11.45 16.80
C VAL A 161 20.19 11.73 17.49
N ILE A 162 21.26 11.89 16.71
CA ILE A 162 22.60 12.23 17.19
C ILE A 162 22.92 13.64 16.70
N SER A 163 22.86 14.62 17.60
CA SER A 163 23.10 16.04 17.30
C SER A 163 24.23 16.66 18.13
N THR A 164 24.73 15.95 19.14
CA THR A 164 25.72 16.45 20.10
C THR A 164 26.72 15.36 20.45
N GLU A 165 27.87 15.77 20.98
CA GLU A 165 28.92 14.84 21.44
C GLU A 165 28.40 13.89 22.53
N ALA A 166 27.66 14.42 23.52
CA ALA A 166 27.08 13.60 24.59
C ALA A 166 26.14 12.52 24.03
N LYS A 167 25.31 12.86 23.03
CA LYS A 167 24.45 11.89 22.35
C LYS A 167 25.29 10.88 21.57
N ALA A 168 26.34 11.32 20.87
CA ALA A 168 27.25 10.44 20.12
C ALA A 168 27.95 9.40 21.03
N THR A 169 28.40 9.80 22.23
CA THR A 169 29.01 8.88 23.21
C THR A 169 28.04 7.80 23.70
N THR A 170 26.76 8.14 23.86
CA THR A 170 25.73 7.20 24.36
C THR A 170 24.94 6.50 23.26
N ALA A 171 25.19 6.85 21.99
CA ALA A 171 24.43 6.35 20.86
C ALA A 171 24.60 4.84 20.69
N LEU A 172 23.54 4.19 20.20
CA LEU A 172 23.67 2.81 19.78
C LEU A 172 24.51 2.77 18.50
N PRO A 173 25.43 1.79 18.34
CA PRO A 173 26.22 1.65 17.13
C PRO A 173 25.34 1.51 15.88
N LEU A 174 25.77 2.14 14.77
CA LEU A 174 25.05 2.10 13.49
C LEU A 174 24.82 0.66 12.99
N SER A 175 25.76 -0.25 13.29
CA SER A 175 25.69 -1.67 12.93
C SER A 175 24.53 -2.45 13.57
N ARG A 176 23.90 -1.92 14.63
CA ARG A 176 22.70 -2.54 15.23
C ARG A 176 21.44 -2.34 14.39
N GLY A 177 21.50 -1.55 13.31
CA GLY A 177 20.42 -1.42 12.33
C GLY A 177 19.22 -0.59 12.81
N ARG A 178 19.36 0.15 13.92
CA ARG A 178 18.37 1.14 14.38
C ARG A 178 18.43 2.37 13.47
N VAL A 179 17.26 2.89 13.09
CA VAL A 179 17.17 4.12 12.30
C VAL A 179 17.87 5.25 13.04
N THR A 180 18.81 5.92 12.39
CA THR A 180 19.66 6.96 12.96
C THR A 180 19.66 8.20 12.09
N VAL A 181 19.29 9.33 12.70
CA VAL A 181 19.41 10.68 12.10
C VAL A 181 20.59 11.39 12.75
N LEU A 182 21.65 11.61 11.99
CA LEU A 182 22.89 12.24 12.42
C LEU A 182 22.94 13.69 11.93
N LYS A 183 22.71 14.63 12.84
CA LYS A 183 22.71 16.08 12.56
C LYS A 183 24.08 16.65 12.89
N VAL A 184 24.96 16.72 11.90
CA VAL A 184 26.40 16.98 12.12
C VAL A 184 26.68 18.39 12.62
N ASN A 185 25.83 19.36 12.26
CA ASN A 185 25.96 20.74 12.69
C ASN A 185 25.13 21.07 13.95
N GLY A 186 24.34 20.12 14.44
CA GLY A 186 23.48 20.26 15.61
C GLY A 186 21.98 20.30 15.29
N ASP A 187 21.18 20.44 16.35
CA ASP A 187 19.72 20.57 16.27
C ASP A 187 19.33 21.99 16.71
N TYR A 188 18.36 22.61 16.05
CA TYR A 188 17.90 23.97 16.37
C TYR A 188 17.48 24.14 17.84
N ALA A 189 16.94 23.08 18.45
CA ALA A 189 16.51 23.07 19.85
C ALA A 189 17.67 22.97 20.87
N ASP A 190 18.87 22.59 20.44
CA ASP A 190 20.04 22.38 21.31
C ASP A 190 20.96 23.62 21.31
N ASP A 191 21.66 23.91 22.40
CA ASP A 191 22.55 25.07 22.56
C ASP A 191 23.84 25.06 21.70
N THR A 192 24.09 23.98 20.96
CA THR A 192 25.39 23.66 20.33
C THR A 192 25.41 23.79 18.80
N VAL A 193 24.55 24.64 18.23
CA VAL A 193 24.39 24.80 16.77
C VAL A 193 25.64 25.46 16.16
N ARG A 194 26.29 24.78 15.21
CA ARG A 194 27.44 25.31 14.43
C ARG A 194 26.96 26.03 13.18
N ASN A 195 27.06 27.34 13.14
CA ASN A 195 26.49 28.20 12.08
C ASN A 195 27.53 29.00 11.28
N THR A 196 28.77 29.15 11.75
CA THR A 196 29.80 29.93 11.02
C THR A 196 30.86 29.06 10.37
N VAL A 197 31.52 29.55 9.32
CA VAL A 197 32.66 28.90 8.66
C VAL A 197 33.80 28.67 9.66
N GLY A 198 33.95 29.53 10.67
CA GLY A 198 34.88 29.28 11.78
C GLY A 198 34.47 28.06 12.61
N GLU A 199 33.18 27.93 12.94
CA GLU A 199 32.61 26.80 13.68
C GLU A 199 32.57 25.50 12.86
N LEU A 200 32.43 25.59 11.54
CA LEU A 200 32.43 24.44 10.60
C LEU A 200 33.84 24.01 10.17
N LYS A 201 34.82 24.90 10.24
CA LYS A 201 36.26 24.57 10.09
C LYS A 201 36.82 23.92 11.36
N ALA A 202 36.20 24.16 12.51
CA ALA A 202 36.61 23.53 13.74
C ALA A 202 36.33 22.02 13.66
N GLU A 203 37.29 21.22 14.11
CA GLU A 203 37.15 19.77 14.14
C GLU A 203 35.83 19.36 14.84
N TYR A 204 35.18 18.35 14.30
CA TYR A 204 34.08 17.71 15.00
C TYR A 204 34.59 17.11 16.31
N PRO A 205 33.81 17.15 17.39
CA PRO A 205 34.19 16.48 18.62
C PRO A 205 34.42 14.98 18.34
N GLU A 206 35.29 14.35 19.12
CA GLU A 206 35.90 13.07 18.77
C GLU A 206 34.87 11.97 18.47
N HIS A 207 33.89 11.76 19.34
CA HIS A 207 32.88 10.72 19.14
C HIS A 207 31.92 11.05 18.00
N LEU A 208 31.54 12.31 17.84
CA LEU A 208 30.72 12.72 16.69
C LEU A 208 31.45 12.47 15.37
N SER A 209 32.75 12.82 15.29
CA SER A 209 33.61 12.55 14.15
C SER A 209 33.68 11.05 13.85
N GLN A 210 33.86 10.21 14.87
CA GLN A 210 33.88 8.76 14.74
C GLN A 210 32.57 8.20 14.15
N VAL A 211 31.40 8.67 14.61
CA VAL A 211 30.10 8.22 14.09
C VAL A 211 29.88 8.67 12.65
N ILE A 212 30.29 9.89 12.29
CA ILE A 212 30.23 10.40 10.91
C ILE A 212 31.14 9.56 10.00
N SER A 213 32.40 9.35 10.42
CA SER A 213 33.33 8.48 9.70
C SER A 213 32.76 7.09 9.53
N GLN A 214 32.14 6.53 10.57
CA GLN A 214 31.52 5.21 10.48
C GLN A 214 30.41 5.19 9.43
N ALA A 215 29.54 6.20 9.39
CA ALA A 215 28.47 6.28 8.40
C ALA A 215 29.03 6.31 6.96
N PHE A 216 30.12 7.03 6.69
CA PHE A 216 30.71 7.06 5.35
C PHE A 216 31.59 5.86 5.01
N ASN A 217 32.11 5.14 6.00
CA ASN A 217 32.95 3.96 5.79
C ASN A 217 32.14 2.66 5.66
N ASP A 218 31.03 2.53 6.39
CA ASP A 218 30.26 1.29 6.48
C ASP A 218 29.16 1.20 5.39
N PHE A 219 28.77 2.34 4.78
CA PHE A 219 27.68 2.43 3.82
C PHE A 219 28.11 3.08 2.49
N GLY A 220 27.40 2.77 1.40
CA GLY A 220 27.36 3.62 0.21
C GLY A 220 26.67 4.94 0.53
N VAL A 221 26.98 6.01 -0.21
CA VAL A 221 26.52 7.36 0.15
C VAL A 221 25.68 7.95 -0.98
N ILE A 222 24.47 8.37 -0.64
CA ILE A 222 23.56 9.10 -1.53
C ILE A 222 23.50 10.56 -1.06
N ILE A 223 24.06 11.48 -1.83
CA ILE A 223 24.17 12.90 -1.45
C ILE A 223 23.15 13.73 -2.23
N CYS A 224 22.35 14.50 -1.50
CA CYS A 224 21.39 15.44 -2.08
C CYS A 224 21.47 16.80 -1.38
N GLY A 225 21.64 17.87 -2.16
CA GLY A 225 21.54 19.24 -1.68
C GLY A 225 22.73 19.75 -0.86
N TRP A 226 23.88 19.06 -0.86
CA TRP A 226 25.11 19.47 -0.18
C TRP A 226 26.25 19.71 -1.19
N SER A 227 26.84 20.90 -1.19
CA SER A 227 27.85 21.29 -2.20
C SER A 227 29.30 20.96 -1.85
N ALA A 228 29.55 20.55 -0.60
CA ALA A 228 30.88 20.34 -0.03
C ALA A 228 31.80 21.58 0.02
N ASP A 229 31.36 22.77 -0.39
CA ASP A 229 32.25 23.94 -0.48
C ASP A 229 32.70 24.47 0.89
N TRP A 230 31.82 24.43 1.89
CA TRP A 230 31.98 25.16 3.15
C TRP A 230 32.37 24.28 4.33
N ASP A 231 31.76 23.10 4.45
CA ASP A 231 32.02 22.15 5.54
C ASP A 231 33.25 21.31 5.23
N ILE A 232 34.43 21.88 5.54
CA ILE A 232 35.73 21.30 5.19
C ILE A 232 35.95 19.98 5.95
N GLU A 233 35.57 19.92 7.23
CA GLU A 233 35.78 18.72 8.04
C GLU A 233 34.85 17.59 7.60
N LEU A 234 33.57 17.85 7.31
CA LEU A 234 32.68 16.81 6.81
C LEU A 234 33.14 16.29 5.44
N ARG A 235 33.64 17.18 4.59
CA ARG A 235 34.28 16.81 3.32
C ARG A 235 35.48 15.91 3.51
N LYS A 236 36.40 16.22 4.44
CA LYS A 236 37.55 15.35 4.73
C LYS A 236 37.10 13.97 5.23
N LEU A 237 36.10 13.92 6.10
CA LEU A 237 35.55 12.66 6.61
C LEU A 237 34.92 11.85 5.47
N LEU A 238 34.17 12.49 4.57
CA LEU A 238 33.65 11.85 3.37
C LEU A 238 34.80 11.36 2.48
N GLU A 239 35.77 12.20 2.13
CA GLU A 239 36.93 11.84 1.30
C GLU A 239 37.70 10.63 1.86
N SER A 240 37.80 10.54 3.19
CA SER A 240 38.51 9.44 3.86
C SER A 240 37.76 8.10 3.81
N GLY A 241 36.42 8.12 3.71
CA GLY A 241 35.59 6.91 3.74
C GLY A 241 34.90 6.56 2.43
N CYS A 242 34.73 7.53 1.53
CA CYS A 242 34.03 7.34 0.27
C CYS A 242 34.88 6.52 -0.72
N GLY A 243 34.22 5.67 -1.51
CA GLY A 243 34.86 4.86 -2.55
C GLY A 243 34.93 3.36 -2.27
N ARG A 244 34.67 2.92 -1.02
CA ARG A 244 34.51 1.48 -0.72
C ARG A 244 33.18 0.93 -1.19
N TYR A 245 32.12 1.73 -1.06
CA TYR A 245 30.76 1.46 -1.49
C TYR A 245 30.30 2.57 -2.45
N GLY A 246 29.26 2.34 -3.23
CA GLY A 246 28.85 3.26 -4.29
C GLY A 246 28.53 4.67 -3.78
N LEU A 247 29.05 5.69 -4.47
CA LEU A 247 28.76 7.10 -4.22
C LEU A 247 27.80 7.63 -5.31
N TYR A 248 26.72 8.28 -4.89
CA TYR A 248 25.75 8.93 -5.77
C TYR A 248 25.52 10.37 -5.31
N TRP A 249 25.52 11.32 -6.24
CA TRP A 249 25.37 12.75 -5.92
C TRP A 249 24.41 13.43 -6.90
N ASP A 250 23.50 14.28 -6.41
CA ASP A 250 22.61 15.06 -7.27
C ASP A 250 23.38 16.09 -8.14
N SER A 251 22.95 16.25 -9.39
CA SER A 251 23.64 17.08 -10.38
C SER A 251 23.64 18.59 -10.08
N ARG A 252 22.83 19.08 -9.14
CA ARG A 252 22.80 20.51 -8.79
C ARG A 252 23.83 20.86 -7.76
N SER A 253 23.93 20.04 -6.71
CA SER A 253 24.88 20.27 -5.63
C SER A 253 26.30 19.80 -5.96
N SER A 254 26.46 18.92 -6.95
CA SER A 254 27.76 18.39 -7.38
C SER A 254 28.54 19.28 -8.37
N LYS A 255 28.17 20.56 -8.55
CA LYS A 255 28.77 21.43 -9.58
C LYS A 255 30.12 22.04 -9.19
N GLY A 256 30.36 22.20 -7.88
CA GLY A 256 31.60 22.77 -7.34
C GLY A 256 32.81 21.87 -7.58
N ASP A 257 33.99 22.49 -7.66
CA ASP A 257 35.26 21.76 -7.83
C ASP A 257 35.52 20.74 -6.70
N PRO A 258 35.21 21.02 -5.42
CA PRO A 258 35.36 20.02 -4.35
C PRO A 258 34.51 18.76 -4.58
N ALA A 259 33.23 18.93 -4.92
CA ALA A 259 32.33 17.81 -5.17
C ALA A 259 32.77 17.00 -6.40
N LYS A 260 33.18 17.67 -7.49
CA LYS A 260 33.72 17.01 -8.69
C LYS A 260 34.97 16.19 -8.39
N ALA A 261 35.88 16.72 -7.57
CA ALA A 261 37.10 16.00 -7.17
C ALA A 261 36.77 14.73 -6.39
N ILE A 262 35.83 14.79 -5.44
CA ILE A 262 35.37 13.61 -4.69
C ILE A 262 34.74 12.57 -5.62
N ILE A 263 33.81 13.01 -6.49
CA ILE A 263 33.13 12.13 -7.44
C ILE A 263 34.14 11.43 -8.34
N GLN A 264 35.14 12.15 -8.84
CA GLN A 264 36.19 11.57 -9.67
C GLN A 264 37.06 10.57 -8.90
N ASN A 265 37.50 10.91 -7.68
CA ASN A 265 38.37 10.06 -6.88
C ASN A 265 37.67 8.78 -6.39
N ALA A 266 36.38 8.87 -6.07
CA ALA A 266 35.58 7.75 -5.56
C ALA A 266 34.87 6.95 -6.66
N ASN A 267 35.10 7.25 -7.95
CA ASN A 267 34.31 6.73 -9.07
C ASN A 267 32.78 6.85 -8.83
N GLY A 268 32.37 8.00 -8.29
CA GLY A 268 30.99 8.32 -7.97
C GLY A 268 30.13 8.55 -9.21
N ASN A 269 28.83 8.41 -9.04
CA ASN A 269 27.84 8.59 -10.09
C ASN A 269 27.03 9.86 -9.84
N VAL A 270 26.72 10.60 -10.91
CA VAL A 270 25.87 11.80 -10.83
C VAL A 270 24.45 11.46 -11.25
N ILE A 271 23.49 11.72 -10.36
CA ILE A 271 22.06 11.56 -10.65
C ILE A 271 21.53 12.88 -11.21
N GLN A 272 21.03 12.83 -12.45
CA GLN A 272 20.42 13.99 -13.08
C GLN A 272 19.04 14.22 -12.49
N THR A 273 18.81 15.38 -11.89
CA THR A 273 17.53 15.71 -11.25
C THR A 273 17.32 17.22 -11.13
N GLU A 274 16.06 17.66 -11.09
CA GLU A 274 15.67 19.06 -10.94
C GLU A 274 15.68 19.53 -9.48
N ASP A 275 15.33 18.64 -8.55
CA ASP A 275 15.38 18.87 -7.12
C ASP A 275 15.35 17.60 -6.28
N ALA A 276 15.44 17.76 -4.96
CA ALA A 276 15.39 16.65 -4.02
C ALA A 276 14.05 15.92 -4.06
N ASP A 277 12.95 16.65 -4.26
CA ASP A 277 11.60 16.07 -4.29
C ASP A 277 11.47 15.11 -5.48
N HIS A 278 11.90 15.53 -6.67
CA HIS A 278 11.93 14.68 -7.86
C HIS A 278 12.89 13.50 -7.69
N MET A 279 14.12 13.73 -7.22
CA MET A 279 15.12 12.68 -7.03
C MET A 279 14.61 11.53 -6.15
N PHE A 280 14.06 11.85 -4.99
CA PHE A 280 13.60 10.83 -4.04
C PHE A 280 12.23 10.26 -4.39
N ALA A 281 11.37 11.01 -5.09
CA ALA A 281 10.14 10.45 -5.65
C ALA A 281 10.45 9.39 -6.72
N GLU A 282 11.32 9.68 -7.69
CA GLU A 282 11.71 8.72 -8.72
C GLU A 282 12.40 7.47 -8.14
N LEU A 283 13.25 7.67 -7.14
CA LEU A 283 13.94 6.57 -6.46
C LEU A 283 12.94 5.68 -5.70
N ASP A 284 12.03 6.26 -4.92
CA ASP A 284 10.99 5.54 -4.19
C ASP A 284 10.03 4.81 -5.14
N ASP A 285 9.60 5.46 -6.22
CA ASP A 285 8.73 4.83 -7.24
C ASP A 285 9.43 3.66 -7.93
N SER A 286 10.73 3.79 -8.22
CA SER A 286 11.56 2.70 -8.76
C SER A 286 11.69 1.54 -7.78
N LEU A 287 11.92 1.82 -6.48
CA LEU A 287 11.98 0.82 -5.44
C LEU A 287 10.63 0.10 -5.27
N GLN A 288 9.52 0.83 -5.25
CA GLN A 288 8.18 0.22 -5.21
C GLN A 288 7.91 -0.65 -6.43
N ALA A 289 8.37 -0.26 -7.62
CA ALA A 289 8.27 -1.09 -8.82
C ALA A 289 9.09 -2.38 -8.67
N LEU A 290 10.30 -2.29 -8.14
CA LEU A 290 11.17 -3.44 -7.87
C LEU A 290 10.58 -4.35 -6.77
N GLU A 291 10.03 -3.79 -5.69
CA GLU A 291 9.28 -4.54 -4.67
C GLU A 291 8.11 -5.28 -5.29
N ARG A 292 7.34 -4.67 -6.20
CA ARG A 292 6.26 -5.38 -6.91
C ARG A 292 6.78 -6.53 -7.77
N MET A 293 8.02 -6.46 -8.25
CA MET A 293 8.69 -7.55 -8.97
C MET A 293 9.26 -8.63 -8.03
N GLN A 294 9.69 -8.24 -6.82
CA GLN A 294 10.53 -9.08 -5.95
C GLN A 294 9.90 -9.47 -4.63
N VAL A 295 8.76 -8.88 -4.23
CA VAL A 295 7.80 -9.55 -3.35
C VAL A 295 7.65 -10.91 -3.99
N PRO A 296 8.20 -11.97 -3.38
CA PRO A 296 7.55 -13.21 -3.59
C PRO A 296 6.18 -12.91 -2.96
N GLN A 297 5.18 -12.69 -3.83
CA GLN A 297 4.03 -13.55 -3.65
C GLN A 297 4.67 -14.91 -3.35
N LEU A 298 4.20 -15.68 -2.38
CA LEU A 298 4.26 -17.09 -2.72
C LEU A 298 3.67 -17.10 -4.13
N THR A 299 4.51 -17.23 -5.20
CA THR A 299 3.98 -17.16 -6.56
C THR A 299 2.81 -18.08 -6.47
N THR A 300 1.65 -17.70 -6.96
CA THR A 300 0.47 -18.43 -6.50
C THR A 300 0.67 -19.96 -6.68
N ASP A 301 1.50 -20.33 -7.66
CA ASP A 301 2.18 -21.61 -7.83
C ASP A 301 3.07 -22.13 -6.66
N LEU A 302 4.04 -21.39 -6.11
CA LEU A 302 4.76 -21.73 -4.85
C LEU A 302 3.82 -21.84 -3.64
N ALA A 303 2.79 -20.99 -3.54
CA ALA A 303 1.78 -21.07 -2.46
C ALA A 303 1.05 -22.41 -2.55
N VAL A 304 0.55 -22.71 -3.74
CA VAL A 304 -0.12 -23.97 -4.06
C VAL A 304 0.83 -25.15 -3.91
N ALA A 305 2.13 -25.01 -4.24
CA ALA A 305 3.11 -26.08 -4.04
C ALA A 305 3.36 -26.39 -2.56
N LYS A 306 3.46 -25.36 -1.71
CA LYS A 306 3.55 -25.54 -0.25
C LYS A 306 2.28 -26.17 0.31
N LEU A 307 1.12 -25.66 -0.10
CA LEU A 307 -0.18 -26.22 0.27
C LEU A 307 -0.25 -27.71 -0.08
N LYS A 308 0.02 -28.08 -1.34
CA LYS A 308 0.03 -29.48 -1.79
C LYS A 308 1.01 -30.37 -1.03
N ARG A 309 2.11 -29.80 -0.52
CA ARG A 309 3.07 -30.53 0.32
C ARG A 309 2.55 -30.73 1.75
N TYR A 310 1.84 -29.75 2.31
CA TYR A 310 1.33 -29.80 3.69
C TYR A 310 0.02 -30.58 3.82
N LEU A 311 -0.81 -30.56 2.78
CA LEU A 311 -2.14 -31.16 2.79
C LEU A 311 -2.17 -32.66 3.17
N PRO A 312 -1.22 -33.51 2.73
CA PRO A 312 -1.20 -34.93 3.11
C PRO A 312 -0.62 -35.21 4.51
N ASP A 313 0.07 -34.26 5.15
CA ASP A 313 0.81 -34.49 6.40
C ASP A 313 0.17 -33.76 7.60
N PRO A 314 -0.46 -34.49 8.54
CA PRO A 314 -1.07 -33.90 9.73
C PRO A 314 -0.11 -33.13 10.63
N LEU A 315 1.21 -33.37 10.52
CA LEU A 315 2.22 -32.63 11.28
C LEU A 315 2.35 -31.18 10.80
N HIS A 316 2.03 -30.91 9.53
CA HIS A 316 2.07 -29.58 8.94
C HIS A 316 0.74 -28.81 9.05
N ARG A 317 -0.18 -29.25 9.92
CA ARG A 317 -1.51 -28.62 10.06
C ARG A 317 -1.43 -27.14 10.45
N ILE A 318 -0.42 -26.75 11.23
CA ILE A 318 -0.24 -25.36 11.68
C ILE A 318 0.27 -24.52 10.52
N GLU A 319 1.28 -24.99 9.79
CA GLU A 319 1.82 -24.30 8.62
C GLU A 319 0.81 -24.19 7.49
N LEU A 320 -0.07 -25.18 7.35
CA LEU A 320 -1.21 -25.13 6.42
C LEU A 320 -2.22 -24.06 6.83
N TYR A 321 -2.60 -24.05 8.12
CA TYR A 321 -3.50 -23.04 8.67
C TYR A 321 -2.92 -21.63 8.49
N ASP A 322 -1.67 -21.41 8.90
CA ASP A 322 -0.99 -20.12 8.79
C ASP A 322 -0.85 -19.66 7.33
N LEU A 323 -0.62 -20.58 6.39
CA LEU A 323 -0.55 -20.27 4.96
C LEU A 323 -1.89 -19.74 4.44
N VAL A 324 -2.99 -20.42 4.72
CA VAL A 324 -4.31 -20.04 4.22
C VAL A 324 -4.82 -18.78 4.93
N MET A 325 -4.71 -18.74 6.26
CA MET A 325 -5.18 -17.61 7.06
C MET A 325 -4.34 -16.36 6.85
N GLY A 326 -3.04 -16.49 6.62
CA GLY A 326 -2.17 -15.36 6.29
C GLY A 326 -2.53 -14.70 4.95
N GLU A 327 -2.95 -15.48 3.94
CA GLU A 327 -3.48 -14.88 2.71
C GLU A 327 -4.88 -14.27 2.91
N ALA A 328 -5.71 -14.85 3.77
CA ALA A 328 -6.99 -14.23 4.15
C ALA A 328 -6.79 -12.90 4.89
N ASP A 329 -5.80 -12.81 5.79
CA ASP A 329 -5.40 -11.56 6.47
C ASP A 329 -4.98 -10.48 5.48
N ARG A 330 -4.17 -10.82 4.46
CA ARG A 330 -3.79 -9.87 3.41
C ARG A 330 -4.98 -9.34 2.61
N VAL A 331 -5.96 -10.20 2.30
CA VAL A 331 -7.19 -9.77 1.62
C VAL A 331 -7.98 -8.82 2.52
N MET A 332 -8.10 -9.11 3.81
CA MET A 332 -8.80 -8.23 4.75
C MET A 332 -8.09 -6.88 4.93
N ASP A 333 -6.77 -6.88 5.08
CA ASP A 333 -5.97 -5.65 5.17
C ASP A 333 -6.18 -4.77 3.94
N TRP A 334 -6.25 -5.38 2.75
CA TRP A 334 -6.58 -4.66 1.52
C TRP A 334 -8.01 -4.08 1.54
N VAL A 335 -9.00 -4.84 1.99
CA VAL A 335 -10.40 -4.36 2.11
C VAL A 335 -10.49 -3.19 3.08
N ASP A 336 -9.74 -3.23 4.20
CA ASP A 336 -9.71 -2.18 5.21
C ASP A 336 -8.98 -0.92 4.70
N GLN A 337 -7.88 -1.09 3.95
CA GLN A 337 -7.14 0.03 3.34
C GLN A 337 -7.87 0.67 2.15
N SER A 338 -8.72 -0.10 1.46
CA SER A 338 -9.52 0.40 0.32
C SER A 338 -10.73 1.24 0.79
N GLY A 339 -10.63 1.84 1.98
CA GLY A 339 -11.67 2.54 2.71
C GLY A 339 -12.55 3.43 1.84
N VAL A 340 -13.85 3.10 1.88
CA VAL A 340 -14.98 3.93 1.44
C VAL A 340 -15.00 4.22 -0.06
N LEU A 341 -15.22 3.17 -0.85
CA LEU A 341 -16.10 3.33 -1.99
C LEU A 341 -17.55 3.55 -1.45
N SER A 342 -17.98 4.81 -1.36
CA SER A 342 -19.32 5.24 -0.95
C SER A 342 -20.28 5.24 -2.15
N SER A 343 -21.26 4.35 -2.13
CA SER A 343 -22.18 4.08 -3.25
C SER A 343 -23.13 5.23 -3.63
N ALA A 344 -22.98 6.44 -3.08
CA ALA A 344 -23.87 7.57 -3.39
C ALA A 344 -23.40 8.40 -4.61
N SER A 345 -22.14 8.28 -5.05
CA SER A 345 -21.58 9.13 -6.14
C SER A 345 -20.59 8.43 -7.06
N GLU A 346 -20.59 7.10 -7.12
CA GLU A 346 -19.58 6.36 -7.88
C GLU A 346 -19.97 6.10 -9.32
N SER A 347 -19.02 6.31 -10.22
CA SER A 347 -19.19 5.92 -11.61
C SER A 347 -19.14 4.40 -11.76
N VAL A 348 -19.87 3.87 -12.74
CA VAL A 348 -19.83 2.44 -13.11
C VAL A 348 -18.39 1.95 -13.33
N GLN A 349 -17.53 2.80 -13.91
CA GLN A 349 -16.13 2.47 -14.16
C GLN A 349 -15.32 2.24 -12.88
N GLN A 350 -15.58 3.02 -11.81
CA GLN A 350 -14.89 2.83 -10.53
C GLN A 350 -15.29 1.51 -9.87
N LEU A 351 -16.57 1.14 -9.95
CA LEU A 351 -17.07 -0.16 -9.45
C LEU A 351 -16.50 -1.33 -10.25
N GLU A 352 -16.39 -1.20 -11.57
CA GLU A 352 -15.77 -2.21 -12.43
C GLU A 352 -14.27 -2.38 -12.11
N ASN A 353 -13.52 -1.28 -11.99
CA ASN A 353 -12.12 -1.32 -11.59
C ASN A 353 -11.93 -1.94 -10.19
N ALA A 354 -12.86 -1.68 -9.26
CA ALA A 354 -12.85 -2.27 -7.93
C ALA A 354 -13.12 -3.77 -7.97
N TRP A 355 -14.04 -4.23 -8.84
CA TRP A 355 -14.30 -5.65 -9.06
C TRP A 355 -13.06 -6.38 -9.61
N GLU A 356 -12.42 -5.81 -10.63
CA GLU A 356 -11.17 -6.34 -11.19
C GLU A 356 -10.04 -6.38 -10.15
N SER A 357 -9.94 -5.32 -9.33
CA SER A 357 -9.00 -5.27 -8.21
C SER A 357 -9.28 -6.36 -7.19
N CYS A 358 -10.55 -6.62 -6.86
CA CYS A 358 -10.95 -7.70 -5.96
C CYS A 358 -10.51 -9.07 -6.50
N LEU A 359 -10.78 -9.34 -7.79
CA LEU A 359 -10.36 -10.59 -8.44
C LEU A 359 -8.84 -10.79 -8.41
N SER A 360 -8.08 -9.73 -8.73
CA SER A 360 -6.62 -9.77 -8.71
C SER A 360 -6.05 -9.96 -7.30
N ARG A 361 -6.56 -9.22 -6.32
CA ARG A 361 -6.07 -9.26 -4.93
C ARG A 361 -6.42 -10.57 -4.22
N CYS A 362 -7.53 -11.21 -4.57
CA CYS A 362 -7.93 -12.49 -3.99
C CYS A 362 -7.34 -13.71 -4.73
N GLN A 363 -6.58 -13.52 -5.82
CA GLN A 363 -6.13 -14.61 -6.70
C GLN A 363 -5.37 -15.72 -5.96
N THR A 364 -4.46 -15.35 -5.04
CA THR A 364 -3.66 -16.32 -4.29
C THR A 364 -4.52 -17.16 -3.35
N LEU A 365 -5.41 -16.52 -2.59
CA LEU A 365 -6.35 -17.19 -1.70
C LEU A 365 -7.30 -18.11 -2.49
N HIS A 366 -7.84 -17.64 -3.61
CA HIS A 366 -8.70 -18.44 -4.48
C HIS A 366 -8.01 -19.72 -4.95
N ARG A 367 -6.77 -19.62 -5.46
CA ARG A 367 -6.02 -20.79 -5.92
C ARG A 367 -5.62 -21.74 -4.79
N LEU A 368 -5.32 -21.22 -3.59
CA LEU A 368 -5.08 -22.05 -2.41
C LEU A 368 -6.33 -22.84 -2.02
N VAL A 369 -7.50 -22.19 -1.95
CA VAL A 369 -8.76 -22.88 -1.61
C VAL A 369 -9.20 -23.83 -2.71
N ILE A 370 -9.02 -23.48 -3.99
CA ILE A 370 -9.30 -24.39 -5.11
C ILE A 370 -8.43 -25.65 -4.99
N ALA A 371 -7.12 -25.50 -4.84
CA ALA A 371 -6.21 -26.64 -4.71
C ALA A 371 -6.50 -27.44 -3.42
N GLY A 372 -6.81 -26.74 -2.33
CA GLY A 372 -7.07 -27.30 -1.02
C GLY A 372 -8.31 -28.19 -1.02
N VAL A 373 -9.47 -27.61 -1.33
CA VAL A 373 -10.76 -28.32 -1.36
C VAL A 373 -10.77 -29.43 -2.41
N TRP A 374 -10.09 -29.25 -3.56
CA TRP A 374 -10.01 -30.26 -4.61
C TRP A 374 -9.24 -31.52 -4.19
N HIS A 375 -8.18 -31.36 -3.39
CA HIS A 375 -7.33 -32.46 -2.94
C HIS A 375 -7.66 -32.96 -1.53
N ASP A 376 -8.43 -32.19 -0.75
CA ASP A 376 -8.91 -32.55 0.58
C ASP A 376 -10.04 -33.58 0.51
N ASN A 377 -10.11 -34.42 1.54
CA ASN A 377 -11.02 -35.56 1.66
C ASN A 377 -12.13 -35.38 2.71
N GLY A 378 -12.34 -34.16 3.24
CA GLY A 378 -13.23 -33.94 4.39
C GLY A 378 -12.52 -33.34 5.60
N SER A 379 -11.26 -33.73 5.81
CA SER A 379 -10.56 -33.47 7.06
C SER A 379 -10.28 -31.99 7.33
N LEU A 380 -10.28 -31.15 6.30
CA LEU A 380 -9.95 -29.73 6.38
C LEU A 380 -11.15 -28.81 6.15
N ASP A 381 -12.38 -29.32 6.15
CA ASP A 381 -13.58 -28.50 5.92
C ASP A 381 -13.69 -27.32 6.87
N GLU A 382 -13.36 -27.55 8.13
CA GLU A 382 -13.32 -26.52 9.15
C GLU A 382 -12.37 -25.35 8.77
N LEU A 383 -11.22 -25.63 8.16
CA LEU A 383 -10.28 -24.59 7.73
C LEU A 383 -10.89 -23.71 6.63
N TRP A 384 -11.57 -24.32 5.66
CA TRP A 384 -12.21 -23.60 4.54
C TRP A 384 -13.38 -22.76 5.03
N LEU A 385 -14.20 -23.29 5.94
CA LEU A 385 -15.31 -22.60 6.56
C LEU A 385 -14.82 -21.43 7.44
N GLN A 386 -13.79 -21.62 8.25
CA GLN A 386 -13.20 -20.55 9.06
C GLN A 386 -12.59 -19.44 8.19
N THR A 387 -11.96 -19.81 7.07
CA THR A 387 -11.41 -18.84 6.12
C THR A 387 -12.53 -17.99 5.52
N LEU A 388 -13.65 -18.62 5.15
CA LEU A 388 -14.83 -17.93 4.63
C LEU A 388 -15.50 -17.05 5.69
N GLN A 389 -15.67 -17.55 6.92
CA GLN A 389 -16.20 -16.79 8.06
C GLN A 389 -15.37 -15.53 8.33
N LYS A 390 -14.03 -15.66 8.32
CA LYS A 390 -13.10 -14.55 8.55
C LYS A 390 -13.25 -13.42 7.52
N LEU A 391 -13.43 -13.75 6.24
CA LEU A 391 -13.75 -12.75 5.21
C LEU A 391 -15.14 -12.13 5.43
N ALA A 392 -16.11 -12.96 5.79
CA ALA A 392 -17.49 -12.53 6.01
C ALA A 392 -17.61 -11.56 7.20
N ASP A 393 -16.80 -11.74 8.26
CA ASP A 393 -16.74 -10.86 9.43
C ASP A 393 -16.31 -9.42 9.09
N ARG A 394 -15.59 -9.22 7.97
CA ARG A 394 -15.14 -7.89 7.51
C ARG A 394 -16.07 -7.22 6.50
N SER A 395 -17.16 -7.89 6.14
CA SER A 395 -18.10 -7.44 5.10
C SER A 395 -18.96 -6.23 5.51
N VAL A 396 -19.03 -5.89 6.80
CA VAL A 396 -19.80 -4.75 7.32
C VAL A 396 -18.88 -3.70 7.94
N LEU A 397 -19.03 -2.45 7.49
CA LEU A 397 -18.33 -1.29 8.03
C LEU A 397 -19.28 -0.47 8.92
N ARG A 398 -18.83 -0.15 10.13
CA ARG A 398 -19.55 0.73 11.07
C ARG A 398 -18.77 2.01 11.30
N GLU A 399 -19.47 3.13 11.20
CA GLU A 399 -19.00 4.44 11.66
C GLU A 399 -19.92 4.93 12.77
N GLY A 400 -19.49 4.75 14.02
CA GLY A 400 -20.34 4.99 15.19
C GLY A 400 -21.55 4.04 15.22
N SER A 401 -22.76 4.61 15.26
CA SER A 401 -24.02 3.86 15.18
C SER A 401 -24.54 3.66 13.75
N THR A 402 -23.81 4.14 12.74
CA THR A 402 -24.26 4.14 11.34
C THR A 402 -23.57 3.03 10.55
N VAL A 403 -24.37 2.35 9.74
CA VAL A 403 -23.92 1.27 8.85
C VAL A 403 -23.57 1.88 7.52
N VAL A 404 -22.31 1.75 7.11
CA VAL A 404 -21.87 2.25 5.80
C VAL A 404 -22.25 1.22 4.75
N ARG A 405 -23.04 1.61 3.76
CA ARG A 405 -23.37 0.74 2.62
C ARG A 405 -22.15 0.61 1.72
N ALA A 406 -21.42 -0.48 1.90
CA ALA A 406 -20.17 -0.77 1.18
C ALA A 406 -20.23 -2.17 0.54
N PRO A 407 -21.02 -2.38 -0.54
CA PRO A 407 -21.22 -3.69 -1.15
C PRO A 407 -19.92 -4.37 -1.57
N PHE A 408 -18.90 -3.59 -1.93
CA PHE A 408 -17.58 -4.10 -2.32
C PHE A 408 -16.89 -4.92 -1.22
N ARG A 409 -17.16 -4.63 0.06
CA ARG A 409 -16.60 -5.36 1.20
C ARG A 409 -17.15 -6.80 1.31
N LYS A 410 -18.29 -7.07 0.67
CA LYS A 410 -18.92 -8.39 0.59
C LYS A 410 -18.34 -9.26 -0.55
N TRP A 411 -17.64 -8.67 -1.52
CA TRP A 411 -17.18 -9.39 -2.71
C TRP A 411 -16.16 -10.50 -2.43
N PRO A 412 -15.17 -10.34 -1.53
CA PRO A 412 -14.22 -11.42 -1.24
C PRO A 412 -14.90 -12.67 -0.66
N SER A 413 -15.80 -12.50 0.31
CA SER A 413 -16.56 -13.62 0.88
C SER A 413 -17.53 -14.24 -0.13
N PHE A 414 -18.22 -13.41 -0.93
CA PHE A 414 -19.12 -13.89 -1.99
C PHE A 414 -18.38 -14.70 -3.07
N LEU A 415 -17.21 -14.24 -3.52
CA LEU A 415 -16.37 -14.95 -4.49
C LEU A 415 -15.83 -16.26 -3.91
N LEU A 416 -15.31 -16.23 -2.67
CA LEU A 416 -14.76 -17.42 -2.05
C LEU A 416 -15.83 -18.49 -1.80
N GLN A 417 -17.03 -18.09 -1.36
CA GLN A 417 -18.16 -19.01 -1.25
C GLN A 417 -18.55 -19.58 -2.61
N SER A 418 -18.62 -18.74 -3.65
CA SER A 418 -18.94 -19.20 -4.99
C SER A 418 -17.94 -20.22 -5.52
N ILE A 419 -16.66 -20.08 -5.15
CA ILE A 419 -15.60 -21.05 -5.45
C ILE A 419 -15.82 -22.36 -4.68
N ILE A 420 -16.02 -22.30 -3.36
CA ILE A 420 -16.24 -23.49 -2.51
C ILE A 420 -17.48 -24.25 -2.98
N GLY A 421 -18.61 -23.57 -3.21
CA GLY A 421 -19.84 -24.21 -3.67
C GLY A 421 -19.72 -24.81 -5.08
N THR A 422 -18.95 -24.17 -5.98
CA THR A 422 -18.65 -24.75 -7.30
C THR A 422 -17.79 -26.00 -7.18
N LEU A 423 -16.79 -26.01 -6.29
CA LEU A 423 -15.93 -27.17 -6.03
C LEU A 423 -16.70 -28.32 -5.40
N ALA A 424 -17.52 -28.03 -4.40
CA ALA A 424 -18.39 -29.01 -3.77
C ALA A 424 -19.33 -29.67 -4.81
N SER A 425 -19.91 -28.86 -5.71
CA SER A 425 -20.73 -29.35 -6.82
C SER A 425 -19.95 -30.18 -7.86
N LEU A 426 -18.65 -29.88 -8.07
CA LEU A 426 -17.77 -30.62 -8.98
C LEU A 426 -17.31 -31.97 -8.41
N THR A 427 -17.11 -32.01 -7.10
CA THR A 427 -16.50 -33.13 -6.36
C THR A 427 -17.51 -34.01 -5.63
N GLY A 428 -18.80 -33.61 -5.60
CA GLY A 428 -19.86 -34.34 -4.91
C GLY A 428 -19.86 -34.14 -3.39
N ARG A 429 -19.14 -33.14 -2.88
CA ARG A 429 -19.01 -32.87 -1.44
C ARG A 429 -20.21 -32.08 -0.92
N GLU A 430 -21.38 -32.70 -0.88
CA GLU A 430 -22.65 -32.05 -0.53
C GLU A 430 -22.67 -31.49 0.90
N GLU A 431 -22.04 -32.17 1.87
CA GLU A 431 -21.95 -31.67 3.25
C GLU A 431 -21.20 -30.32 3.31
N LEU A 432 -20.04 -30.23 2.65
CA LEU A 432 -19.28 -28.98 2.57
C LEU A 432 -20.11 -27.86 1.91
N PHE A 433 -20.88 -28.18 0.86
CA PHE A 433 -21.78 -27.21 0.22
C PHE A 433 -22.76 -26.63 1.25
N ILE A 434 -23.49 -27.51 1.94
CA ILE A 434 -24.52 -27.13 2.92
C ILE A 434 -23.91 -26.29 4.04
N LYS A 435 -22.79 -26.73 4.62
CA LYS A 435 -22.12 -26.00 5.71
C LYS A 435 -21.63 -24.63 5.28
N SER A 436 -21.07 -24.52 4.07
CA SER A 436 -20.57 -23.26 3.52
C SER A 436 -21.65 -22.21 3.28
N GLU A 437 -22.92 -22.60 3.28
CA GLU A 437 -24.07 -21.71 3.12
C GLU A 437 -24.80 -21.47 4.45
N THR A 438 -24.84 -22.45 5.35
CA THR A 438 -25.79 -22.48 6.48
C THR A 438 -25.16 -22.34 7.87
N GLU A 439 -23.88 -22.67 8.04
CA GLU A 439 -23.20 -22.58 9.35
C GLU A 439 -22.52 -21.23 9.58
N LEU A 440 -22.45 -20.40 8.54
CA LEU A 440 -21.80 -19.10 8.58
C LEU A 440 -22.77 -18.00 8.99
N THR A 441 -22.26 -17.00 9.71
CA THR A 441 -23.05 -15.84 10.13
C THR A 441 -22.38 -14.53 9.75
N VAL A 442 -23.16 -13.53 9.41
CA VAL A 442 -22.68 -12.19 9.12
C VAL A 442 -23.43 -11.22 10.00
N GLN A 443 -22.70 -10.34 10.71
CA GLN A 443 -23.37 -9.29 11.46
C GLN A 443 -24.02 -8.31 10.51
N ASN A 444 -25.34 -8.11 10.64
CA ASN A 444 -26.03 -7.06 9.91
C ASN A 444 -25.66 -5.68 10.46
N GLY A 445 -26.22 -4.67 9.81
CA GLY A 445 -26.04 -3.29 10.22
C GLY A 445 -26.48 -2.98 11.66
N LEU A 446 -27.44 -3.74 12.19
CA LEU A 446 -27.96 -3.62 13.55
C LEU A 446 -27.16 -4.44 14.58
N GLY A 447 -26.16 -5.20 14.15
CA GLY A 447 -25.36 -6.09 15.00
C GLY A 447 -25.99 -7.43 15.31
N GLU A 448 -27.06 -7.79 14.62
CA GLU A 448 -27.66 -9.12 14.69
C GLU A 448 -26.91 -10.06 13.74
N ALA A 449 -26.71 -11.30 14.18
CA ALA A 449 -26.17 -12.34 13.31
C ALA A 449 -27.24 -12.76 12.29
N LEU A 450 -26.98 -12.51 11.01
CA LEU A 450 -27.77 -13.06 9.91
C LEU A 450 -27.10 -14.32 9.37
N PRO A 451 -27.88 -15.34 9.00
CA PRO A 451 -27.38 -16.46 8.19
C PRO A 451 -26.70 -15.95 6.91
N PHE A 452 -25.64 -16.63 6.49
CA PHE A 452 -24.86 -16.24 5.33
C PHE A 452 -25.69 -16.20 4.04
N GLU A 453 -26.63 -17.13 3.87
CA GLU A 453 -27.53 -17.17 2.71
C GLU A 453 -28.42 -15.91 2.58
N LEU A 454 -28.63 -15.18 3.66
CA LEU A 454 -29.34 -13.90 3.69
C LEU A 454 -28.42 -12.70 3.51
N ALA A 455 -27.25 -12.73 4.15
CA ALA A 455 -26.37 -11.56 4.21
C ALA A 455 -25.56 -11.31 2.93
N LEU A 456 -25.35 -12.35 2.11
CA LEU A 456 -24.54 -12.32 0.89
C LEU A 456 -25.34 -12.73 -0.36
N SER A 457 -26.64 -12.40 -0.37
CA SER A 457 -27.46 -12.58 -1.58
C SER A 457 -26.82 -11.87 -2.78
N GLN A 458 -27.07 -12.40 -3.98
CA GLN A 458 -26.49 -11.84 -5.21
C GLN A 458 -26.88 -10.38 -5.39
N THR A 459 -28.15 -10.07 -5.12
CA THR A 459 -28.71 -8.72 -5.24
C THR A 459 -28.06 -7.72 -4.29
N ASP A 460 -27.67 -8.15 -3.09
CA ASP A 460 -27.00 -7.29 -2.11
C ASP A 460 -25.53 -7.04 -2.43
N CYS A 461 -24.83 -8.05 -2.97
CA CYS A 461 -23.41 -7.93 -3.32
C CYS A 461 -23.21 -7.19 -4.64
N LEU A 462 -24.02 -7.50 -5.66
CA LEU A 462 -23.87 -7.01 -7.02
C LEU A 462 -25.24 -6.68 -7.62
N PRO A 463 -25.74 -5.44 -7.45
CA PRO A 463 -27.02 -5.04 -8.03
C PRO A 463 -27.04 -5.23 -9.55
N SER A 464 -28.10 -5.85 -10.07
CA SER A 464 -28.21 -6.21 -11.49
C SER A 464 -28.04 -5.01 -12.44
N ASP A 465 -28.52 -3.83 -12.07
CA ASP A 465 -28.41 -2.64 -12.92
C ASP A 465 -26.97 -2.12 -12.99
N THR A 466 -26.18 -2.28 -11.93
CA THR A 466 -24.74 -2.01 -11.92
C THR A 466 -24.01 -2.96 -12.86
N VAL A 467 -24.29 -4.27 -12.75
CA VAL A 467 -23.62 -5.29 -13.58
C VAL A 467 -23.98 -5.15 -15.07
N LYS A 468 -25.22 -4.75 -15.40
CA LYS A 468 -25.60 -4.48 -16.80
C LYS A 468 -24.76 -3.39 -17.45
N ALA A 469 -24.21 -2.47 -16.67
CA ALA A 469 -23.37 -1.38 -17.15
C ALA A 469 -21.86 -1.74 -17.22
N PHE A 470 -21.42 -2.83 -16.57
CA PHE A 470 -20.05 -3.31 -16.65
C PHE A 470 -19.65 -3.76 -18.07
N ALA A 471 -18.35 -3.76 -18.33
CA ALA A 471 -17.71 -4.24 -19.55
C ALA A 471 -18.34 -3.59 -20.80
N SER A 472 -18.53 -2.27 -20.75
CA SER A 472 -19.18 -1.49 -21.80
C SER A 472 -20.57 -2.03 -22.19
N GLY A 473 -21.34 -2.55 -21.23
CA GLY A 473 -22.68 -3.07 -21.47
C GLY A 473 -22.74 -4.52 -21.95
N LYS A 474 -21.67 -5.31 -21.79
CA LYS A 474 -21.63 -6.75 -22.16
C LYS A 474 -22.80 -7.55 -21.59
N TYR A 475 -23.25 -7.22 -20.38
CA TYR A 475 -24.32 -7.92 -19.67
C TYR A 475 -25.71 -7.27 -19.83
N SER A 476 -25.81 -6.14 -20.56
CA SER A 476 -27.04 -5.34 -20.67
C SER A 476 -28.27 -6.10 -21.19
N ARG A 477 -28.07 -7.09 -22.06
CA ARG A 477 -29.13 -7.92 -22.67
C ARG A 477 -29.30 -9.29 -21.99
N ARG A 478 -28.61 -9.53 -20.87
CA ARG A 478 -28.68 -10.82 -20.15
C ARG A 478 -29.85 -10.79 -19.17
N ASN A 479 -30.61 -11.89 -19.15
CA ASN A 479 -31.70 -12.08 -18.17
C ASN A 479 -31.17 -12.23 -16.74
N TYR A 480 -29.95 -12.76 -16.60
CA TYR A 480 -29.28 -13.00 -15.32
C TYR A 480 -27.85 -12.42 -15.38
N PRO A 481 -27.68 -11.09 -15.32
CA PRO A 481 -26.40 -10.43 -15.56
C PRO A 481 -25.35 -10.75 -14.49
N VAL A 482 -25.77 -10.88 -13.22
CA VAL A 482 -24.88 -11.22 -12.08
C VAL A 482 -24.33 -12.64 -12.23
N ASP A 483 -25.21 -13.60 -12.55
CA ASP A 483 -24.79 -14.99 -12.79
C ASP A 483 -23.81 -15.12 -13.95
N GLU A 484 -24.01 -14.38 -15.05
CA GLU A 484 -23.08 -14.40 -16.20
C GLU A 484 -21.75 -13.72 -15.87
N LEU A 485 -21.75 -12.63 -15.10
CA LEU A 485 -20.51 -12.02 -14.58
C LEU A 485 -19.74 -12.99 -13.68
N LEU A 486 -20.44 -13.67 -12.77
CA LEU A 486 -19.84 -14.65 -11.87
C LEU A 486 -19.26 -15.82 -12.67
N LEU A 487 -20.01 -16.31 -13.68
CA LEU A 487 -19.57 -17.38 -14.55
C LEU A 487 -18.29 -17.01 -15.29
N ASP A 488 -18.25 -15.82 -15.90
CA ASP A 488 -17.07 -15.31 -16.59
C ASP A 488 -15.87 -15.15 -15.63
N SER A 489 -16.12 -14.70 -14.39
CA SER A 489 -15.09 -14.50 -13.37
C SER A 489 -14.51 -15.82 -12.85
N LEU A 490 -15.34 -16.84 -12.69
CA LEU A 490 -14.93 -18.14 -12.15
C LEU A 490 -14.32 -19.06 -13.22
N GLN A 491 -14.74 -18.95 -14.48
CA GLN A 491 -14.36 -19.90 -15.53
C GLN A 491 -12.83 -20.01 -15.73
N GLY A 492 -12.12 -18.89 -15.62
CA GLY A 492 -10.66 -18.85 -15.72
C GLY A 492 -9.92 -19.42 -14.50
N LEU A 493 -10.56 -19.48 -13.33
CA LEU A 493 -9.91 -19.94 -12.09
C LEU A 493 -9.78 -21.47 -12.02
N PHE A 494 -10.68 -22.19 -12.68
CA PHE A 494 -10.73 -23.66 -12.64
C PHE A 494 -9.99 -24.35 -13.81
N SER A 495 -9.39 -23.59 -14.73
CA SER A 495 -8.76 -24.14 -15.94
C SER A 495 -7.66 -25.17 -15.64
N ASP A 496 -6.95 -24.98 -14.53
CA ASP A 496 -5.82 -25.83 -14.13
C ASP A 496 -6.30 -27.19 -13.55
N PHE A 497 -7.57 -27.31 -13.17
CA PHE A 497 -8.16 -28.50 -12.52
C PHE A 497 -9.20 -29.19 -13.39
N VAL A 498 -9.93 -28.43 -14.23
CA VAL A 498 -11.01 -28.93 -15.06
C VAL A 498 -10.77 -28.54 -16.52
N ALA A 499 -10.37 -29.52 -17.33
CA ALA A 499 -10.05 -29.30 -18.73
C ALA A 499 -11.25 -28.87 -19.61
N SER A 500 -12.48 -29.18 -19.21
CA SER A 500 -13.69 -28.83 -19.97
C SER A 500 -14.33 -27.55 -19.43
N PRO A 501 -14.34 -26.45 -20.21
CA PRO A 501 -15.01 -25.21 -19.80
C PRO A 501 -16.52 -25.39 -19.60
N GLU A 502 -17.15 -26.31 -20.35
CA GLU A 502 -18.57 -26.63 -20.17
C GLU A 502 -18.84 -27.33 -18.84
N ARG A 503 -17.91 -28.16 -18.36
CA ARG A 503 -18.04 -28.81 -17.05
C ARG A 503 -17.98 -27.78 -15.92
N VAL A 504 -17.09 -26.79 -16.01
CA VAL A 504 -17.03 -25.67 -15.05
C VAL A 504 -18.32 -24.85 -15.12
N ARG A 505 -18.77 -24.51 -16.34
CA ARG A 505 -20.03 -23.79 -16.55
C ARG A 505 -21.20 -24.49 -15.86
N ASN A 506 -21.37 -25.80 -16.10
CA ASN A 506 -22.44 -26.58 -15.50
C ASN A 506 -22.32 -26.65 -13.97
N ALA A 507 -21.10 -26.71 -13.42
CA ALA A 507 -20.90 -26.72 -11.97
C ALA A 507 -21.27 -25.38 -11.31
N VAL A 508 -20.92 -24.24 -11.92
CA VAL A 508 -21.37 -22.92 -11.43
C VAL A 508 -22.89 -22.85 -11.45
N ILE A 509 -23.53 -23.38 -12.50
CA ILE A 509 -25.00 -23.42 -12.60
C ILE A 509 -25.62 -24.41 -11.60
N ASP A 510 -24.97 -25.55 -11.34
CA ASP A 510 -25.39 -26.55 -10.35
C ASP A 510 -25.27 -26.00 -8.92
N ARG A 511 -24.27 -25.15 -8.66
CA ARG A 511 -24.14 -24.38 -7.41
C ARG A 511 -25.34 -23.45 -7.21
N LEU A 512 -25.71 -22.68 -8.24
CA LEU A 512 -26.86 -21.76 -8.18
C LEU A 512 -28.16 -22.50 -7.82
N TYR A 513 -28.36 -23.70 -8.38
CA TYR A 513 -29.52 -24.53 -8.06
C TYR A 513 -29.54 -24.98 -6.59
N ARG A 514 -28.40 -25.43 -6.05
CA ARG A 514 -28.30 -25.85 -4.64
C ARG A 514 -28.46 -24.68 -3.67
N HIS A 515 -27.91 -23.51 -4.00
CA HIS A 515 -28.14 -22.29 -3.23
C HIS A 515 -29.64 -21.94 -3.20
N ALA A 516 -30.31 -21.97 -4.36
CA ALA A 516 -31.76 -21.75 -4.44
C ALA A 516 -32.55 -22.78 -3.61
N LEU A 517 -32.11 -24.04 -3.58
CA LEU A 517 -32.71 -25.07 -2.74
C LEU A 517 -32.59 -24.72 -1.25
N ILE A 518 -31.41 -24.34 -0.77
CA ILE A 518 -31.18 -23.90 0.61
C ILE A 518 -32.05 -22.69 0.95
N VAL A 519 -32.01 -21.62 0.14
CA VAL A 519 -32.79 -20.40 0.39
C VAL A 519 -34.29 -20.66 0.39
N SER A 520 -34.78 -21.54 -0.48
CA SER A 520 -36.21 -21.88 -0.56
C SER A 520 -36.74 -22.67 0.64
N GLN A 521 -35.86 -23.34 1.38
CA GLN A 521 -36.23 -24.22 2.49
C GLN A 521 -35.68 -23.74 3.85
N GLY A 522 -34.79 -22.75 3.85
CA GLY A 522 -34.15 -22.19 5.04
C GLY A 522 -34.91 -21.01 5.65
N PRO A 523 -34.36 -20.37 6.69
CA PRO A 523 -34.98 -19.23 7.39
C PRO A 523 -35.33 -18.05 6.45
N ALA A 524 -34.59 -17.92 5.35
CA ALA A 524 -34.82 -16.92 4.32
C ALA A 524 -36.20 -17.05 3.65
N SER A 525 -36.73 -18.27 3.52
CA SER A 525 -38.04 -18.52 2.93
C SER A 525 -39.18 -17.87 3.72
N ASP A 526 -39.06 -17.85 5.04
CA ASP A 526 -40.04 -17.24 5.96
C ASP A 526 -39.95 -15.70 5.97
N LEU A 527 -38.77 -15.13 5.72
CA LEU A 527 -38.49 -13.70 5.82
C LEU A 527 -38.73 -12.91 4.51
N HIS A 528 -38.37 -13.49 3.37
CA HIS A 528 -38.42 -12.79 2.07
C HIS A 528 -39.41 -13.42 1.09
N GLY A 529 -39.83 -14.68 1.29
CA GLY A 529 -40.84 -15.36 0.47
C GLY A 529 -40.49 -15.49 -1.02
N TYR A 530 -39.27 -15.16 -1.44
CA TYR A 530 -38.86 -15.08 -2.83
C TYR A 530 -37.52 -15.77 -3.05
N VAL A 531 -37.52 -16.83 -3.87
CA VAL A 531 -36.31 -17.48 -4.39
C VAL A 531 -35.83 -16.71 -5.62
N GLU A 532 -34.56 -16.28 -5.63
CA GLU A 532 -33.98 -15.59 -6.79
C GLU A 532 -33.92 -16.53 -8.01
N ASN A 533 -34.55 -16.10 -9.11
CA ASN A 533 -34.40 -16.74 -10.42
C ASN A 533 -32.97 -16.54 -10.94
N GLY A 534 -32.36 -17.57 -11.51
CA GLY A 534 -30.98 -17.51 -12.01
C GLY A 534 -30.74 -18.34 -13.27
N LEU A 535 -29.50 -18.39 -13.76
CA LEU A 535 -29.11 -19.14 -14.97
C LEU A 535 -29.50 -20.63 -14.91
N TYR A 536 -29.69 -21.20 -13.72
CA TYR A 536 -30.16 -22.56 -13.53
C TYR A 536 -31.54 -22.83 -14.16
N ILE A 537 -32.35 -21.82 -14.45
CA ILE A 537 -33.65 -21.96 -15.14
C ILE A 537 -33.60 -21.58 -16.65
N SER A 538 -32.45 -21.09 -17.16
CA SER A 538 -32.38 -20.27 -18.39
C SER A 538 -32.34 -21.00 -19.74
N ARG A 539 -31.99 -22.29 -19.84
CA ARG A 539 -31.75 -22.88 -21.18
C ARG A 539 -33.02 -23.08 -22.02
N HIS A 540 -34.19 -23.37 -21.44
CA HIS A 540 -35.45 -23.59 -22.18
C HIS A 540 -36.66 -23.02 -21.42
N ALA A 541 -36.83 -21.69 -21.39
CA ALA A 541 -38.02 -21.05 -20.85
C ALA A 541 -39.25 -21.35 -21.72
N GLY A 542 -39.93 -22.45 -21.42
CA GLY A 542 -41.23 -22.80 -21.97
C GLY A 542 -42.04 -23.53 -20.93
N TRP A 543 -42.15 -22.96 -19.73
CA TRP A 543 -42.98 -23.50 -18.66
C TRP A 543 -44.46 -23.34 -19.08
N THR A 544 -45.17 -24.47 -19.17
CA THR A 544 -46.63 -24.51 -19.28
C THR A 544 -47.11 -25.38 -18.12
N ARG A 545 -48.21 -24.98 -17.46
CA ARG A 545 -48.76 -25.65 -16.25
C ARG A 545 -48.92 -27.17 -16.39
N ASP A 546 -49.05 -27.66 -17.63
CA ASP A 546 -49.43 -29.03 -17.95
C ASP A 546 -48.26 -30.00 -18.25
N GLU A 547 -46.99 -29.53 -18.28
CA GLU A 547 -45.80 -30.38 -18.40
C GLU A 547 -44.78 -30.01 -17.32
N PRO A 548 -44.28 -30.95 -16.48
CA PRO A 548 -43.34 -30.63 -15.42
C PRO A 548 -41.94 -30.44 -16.01
N LYS A 549 -41.70 -29.30 -16.67
CA LYS A 549 -40.36 -28.90 -17.12
C LYS A 549 -39.55 -28.47 -15.92
N ARG A 550 -38.80 -29.42 -15.37
CA ARG A 550 -37.83 -29.16 -14.30
C ARG A 550 -36.51 -28.60 -14.88
N PRO A 551 -35.77 -27.79 -14.12
CA PRO A 551 -34.47 -27.28 -14.58
C PRO A 551 -33.48 -28.42 -14.86
N PHE A 552 -32.65 -28.30 -15.89
CA PHE A 552 -31.59 -29.30 -16.14
C PHE A 552 -30.61 -29.46 -14.97
N SER A 553 -30.46 -28.41 -14.15
CA SER A 553 -29.67 -28.48 -12.92
C SER A 553 -30.31 -29.39 -11.86
N GLN A 554 -31.65 -29.49 -11.85
CA GLN A 554 -32.35 -30.45 -11.00
C GLN A 554 -32.07 -31.89 -11.43
N ASP A 555 -32.09 -32.16 -12.74
CA ASP A 555 -31.73 -33.49 -13.27
C ASP A 555 -30.31 -33.86 -12.86
N ARG A 556 -29.34 -32.98 -13.14
CA ARG A 556 -27.94 -33.19 -12.76
C ARG A 556 -27.75 -33.31 -11.25
N PHE A 557 -28.48 -32.55 -10.45
CA PHE A 557 -28.46 -32.67 -8.99
C PHE A 557 -28.91 -34.08 -8.58
N THR A 558 -30.08 -34.52 -9.06
CA THR A 558 -30.66 -35.81 -8.70
C THR A 558 -29.81 -36.99 -9.19
N GLU A 559 -29.22 -36.89 -10.38
CA GLU A 559 -28.37 -37.92 -10.97
C GLU A 559 -27.01 -38.06 -10.28
N LYS A 560 -26.42 -36.95 -9.80
CA LYS A 560 -25.11 -36.93 -9.14
C LYS A 560 -25.19 -37.19 -7.63
N LEU A 561 -26.37 -37.12 -7.03
CA LEU A 561 -26.56 -37.25 -5.60
C LEU A 561 -26.39 -38.71 -5.15
N ASP A 562 -25.27 -38.99 -4.47
CA ASP A 562 -25.00 -40.29 -3.87
C ASP A 562 -25.73 -40.47 -2.51
N GLU A 563 -25.55 -41.63 -1.88
CA GLU A 563 -26.22 -41.93 -0.61
C GLU A 563 -25.78 -41.02 0.53
N GLU A 564 -24.50 -40.64 0.58
CA GLU A 564 -23.96 -39.78 1.62
C GLU A 564 -24.48 -38.36 1.47
N GLY A 565 -24.39 -37.80 0.26
CA GLY A 565 -24.94 -36.51 -0.06
C GLY A 565 -26.45 -36.44 0.20
N ARG A 566 -27.20 -37.49 -0.15
CA ARG A 566 -28.63 -37.59 0.18
C ARG A 566 -28.86 -37.47 1.68
N ARG A 567 -28.10 -38.20 2.50
CA ARG A 567 -28.22 -38.12 3.98
C ARG A 567 -27.91 -36.72 4.48
N SER A 568 -26.87 -36.06 3.95
CA SER A 568 -26.51 -34.69 4.34
C SER A 568 -27.63 -33.70 4.03
N TRP A 569 -28.23 -33.80 2.84
CA TRP A 569 -29.37 -32.96 2.46
C TRP A 569 -30.63 -33.25 3.28
N GLU A 570 -30.97 -34.52 3.51
CA GLU A 570 -32.13 -34.91 4.32
C GLU A 570 -31.96 -34.51 5.79
N ALA A 571 -30.74 -34.57 6.31
CA ALA A 571 -30.40 -34.09 7.66
C ALA A 571 -30.58 -32.57 7.77
N TYR A 572 -30.12 -31.81 6.77
CA TYR A 572 -30.33 -30.36 6.72
C TYR A 572 -31.82 -29.99 6.58
N LEU A 573 -32.52 -30.60 5.64
CA LEU A 573 -33.92 -30.27 5.34
C LEU A 573 -34.89 -30.76 6.43
N GLY A 574 -34.49 -31.76 7.24
CA GLY A 574 -35.38 -32.43 8.19
C GLY A 574 -36.51 -33.23 7.53
N LYS A 575 -36.42 -33.50 6.22
CA LYS A 575 -37.42 -34.18 5.40
C LYS A 575 -36.77 -34.84 4.17
N PRO A 576 -37.46 -35.75 3.46
CA PRO A 576 -36.95 -36.36 2.24
C PRO A 576 -36.49 -35.30 1.20
N ILE A 577 -35.38 -35.56 0.52
CA ILE A 577 -34.83 -34.63 -0.49
C ILE A 577 -35.81 -34.40 -1.66
N SER A 578 -36.67 -35.38 -1.96
CA SER A 578 -37.76 -35.24 -2.94
C SER A 578 -38.66 -34.05 -2.62
N ASP A 579 -38.99 -33.88 -1.34
CA ASP A 579 -39.95 -32.89 -0.87
C ASP A 579 -39.32 -31.49 -0.88
N GLY A 580 -38.02 -31.40 -0.60
CA GLY A 580 -37.27 -30.15 -0.75
C GLY A 580 -37.18 -29.71 -2.22
N VAL A 581 -36.86 -30.64 -3.12
CA VAL A 581 -36.77 -30.39 -4.57
C VAL A 581 -38.13 -29.98 -5.14
N GLU A 582 -39.21 -30.59 -4.67
CA GLU A 582 -40.58 -30.23 -5.08
C GLU A 582 -40.99 -28.87 -4.52
N GLY A 583 -40.66 -28.56 -3.26
CA GLY A 583 -40.89 -27.24 -2.67
C GLY A 583 -40.17 -26.10 -3.38
N LEU A 584 -38.92 -26.32 -3.83
CA LEU A 584 -38.23 -25.36 -4.70
C LEU A 584 -38.96 -25.19 -6.04
N ARG A 585 -39.40 -26.28 -6.66
CA ARG A 585 -40.14 -26.23 -7.93
C ARG A 585 -41.42 -25.40 -7.79
N ASP A 586 -42.19 -25.62 -6.74
CA ASP A 586 -43.43 -24.88 -6.48
C ASP A 586 -43.16 -23.39 -6.26
N SER A 587 -42.08 -23.06 -5.55
CA SER A 587 -41.63 -21.67 -5.37
C SER A 587 -41.28 -20.99 -6.70
N LEU A 588 -40.60 -21.71 -7.60
CA LEU A 588 -40.27 -21.20 -8.94
C LEU A 588 -41.50 -21.02 -9.84
N VAL A 589 -42.50 -21.91 -9.74
CA VAL A 589 -43.79 -21.73 -10.45
C VAL A 589 -44.48 -20.46 -9.95
N LYS A 590 -44.57 -20.29 -8.63
CA LYS A 590 -45.22 -19.14 -8.00
C LYS A 590 -44.58 -17.82 -8.44
N ASN A 591 -43.24 -17.76 -8.46
CA ASN A 591 -42.50 -16.56 -8.84
C ASN A 591 -42.69 -16.18 -10.32
N ASN A 592 -42.85 -17.15 -11.21
CA ASN A 592 -43.01 -16.89 -12.65
C ASN A 592 -44.47 -16.67 -13.08
N TYR A 593 -45.47 -17.07 -12.28
CA TYR A 593 -46.91 -16.93 -12.57
C TYR A 593 -47.74 -16.44 -11.36
N PRO A 594 -47.54 -15.19 -10.88
CA PRO A 594 -48.08 -14.71 -9.59
C PRO A 594 -49.61 -14.52 -9.49
N ASN A 595 -50.37 -14.62 -10.60
CA ASN A 595 -51.79 -14.24 -10.67
C ASN A 595 -52.77 -15.39 -11.03
N GLN A 596 -52.42 -16.66 -10.82
CA GLN A 596 -53.36 -17.78 -11.00
C GLN A 596 -53.66 -18.48 -9.67
N PRO A 597 -54.94 -18.78 -9.33
CA PRO A 597 -55.31 -19.35 -8.04
C PRO A 597 -54.80 -20.80 -7.90
N TYR A 598 -54.38 -21.13 -6.67
CA TYR A 598 -53.88 -22.42 -6.19
C TYR A 598 -54.88 -23.56 -6.38
#